data_AF-A0A6U1KGP4-F1
#
_entry.id   AF-A0A6U1KGP4-F1
#
_cell.length_a   1.000
_cell.length_b   1.000
_cell.length_c   1.000
_cell.angle_alpha   90.00
_cell.angle_beta   90.00
_cell.angle_gamma   90.00
#
_symmetry.space_group_name_H-M   'P 1'
#
loop_
_entity.id
_entity.type
_entity.pdbx_description
1 polymer ?
#
loop_
_entity_poly.entity_id
_entity_poly.type
_entity_poly.pdbx_seq_one_letter_code
_entity_poly.pdbx_strand_id
1 'polypeptide(L)'
;ALLQEAQRLGKRWGQDTLWLHVETHNVAALQLYLGEGFQLVRTDPWWYVMGRQHLLRKPLPPAPRRGSRQPEQLQRVGGQTGADGVFSWSLTDEATASTNSTQGG
;
A
#
# COMPACT_ATOMS: atom_id res chain seq x y z
N ALA A 1 15.58 -8.52 2.27
CA ALA A 1 14.75 -8.39 1.06
C ALA A 1 13.28 -8.76 1.30
N LEU A 2 12.93 -10.02 1.60
CA LEU A 2 11.52 -10.45 1.72
C LEU A 2 10.76 -9.78 2.89
N LEU A 3 11.37 -9.71 4.08
CA LEU A 3 10.73 -9.13 5.27
C LEU A 3 10.36 -7.64 5.07
N GLN A 4 11.20 -6.90 4.37
CA GLN A 4 10.94 -5.50 4.03
C GLN A 4 9.76 -5.37 3.05
N GLU A 5 9.63 -6.31 2.10
CA GLU A 5 8.51 -6.31 1.17
C GLU A 5 7.19 -6.66 1.87
N ALA A 6 7.21 -7.60 2.83
CA ALA A 6 6.06 -7.88 3.67
C ALA A 6 5.61 -6.64 4.47
N GLN A 7 6.56 -5.87 5.03
CA GLN A 7 6.25 -4.60 5.72
C GLN A 7 5.64 -3.56 4.75
N ARG A 8 6.17 -3.45 3.52
CA ARG A 8 5.61 -2.56 2.48
C ARG A 8 4.21 -2.97 2.08
N LEU A 9 3.95 -4.28 1.95
CA LEU A 9 2.62 -4.80 1.61
C LEU A 9 1.61 -4.49 2.73
N GLY A 10 1.96 -4.77 3.99
CA GLY A 10 1.13 -4.43 5.15
C GLY A 10 0.78 -2.94 5.18
N LYS A 11 1.77 -2.07 4.92
CA LYS A 11 1.56 -0.63 4.79
C LYS A 11 0.59 -0.27 3.66
N ARG A 12 0.71 -0.87 2.48
CA ARG A 12 -0.19 -0.62 1.34
C ARG A 12 -1.63 -1.05 1.63
N TRP A 13 -1.82 -2.03 2.51
CA TRP A 13 -3.12 -2.48 2.97
C TRP A 13 -3.66 -1.71 4.17
N GLY A 14 -2.97 -0.65 4.60
CA GLY A 14 -3.40 0.20 5.71
C GLY A 14 -3.23 -0.45 7.08
N GLN A 15 -2.43 -1.52 7.20
CA GLN A 15 -2.10 -2.12 8.49
C GLN A 15 -1.10 -1.23 9.23
N ASP A 16 -1.29 -1.12 10.54
CA ASP A 16 -0.42 -0.35 11.45
C ASP A 16 0.63 -1.23 12.15
N THR A 17 0.51 -2.55 12.04
CA THR A 17 1.32 -3.51 12.78
C THR A 17 1.53 -4.77 11.95
N LEU A 18 2.73 -5.32 12.00
CA LEU A 18 3.04 -6.64 11.47
C LEU A 18 3.26 -7.63 12.61
N TRP A 19 2.65 -8.80 12.51
CA TRP A 19 2.70 -9.87 13.49
C TRP A 19 3.28 -11.13 12.87
N LEU A 20 4.10 -11.87 13.62
CA LEU A 20 4.64 -13.15 13.19
C LEU A 20 4.90 -14.09 14.37
N HIS A 21 4.86 -15.38 14.10
CA HIS A 21 5.32 -16.41 15.03
C HIS A 21 6.72 -16.88 14.63
N VAL A 22 7.54 -17.16 15.64
CA VAL A 22 8.84 -17.82 15.48
C VAL A 22 8.91 -18.98 16.44
N GLU A 23 9.39 -20.13 15.98
CA GLU A 23 9.62 -21.26 16.88
C GLU A 23 10.69 -20.92 17.92
N THR A 24 10.48 -21.31 19.18
CA THR A 24 11.40 -20.92 20.28
C THR A 24 12.82 -21.46 20.11
N HIS A 25 13.00 -22.52 19.32
CA HIS A 25 14.32 -23.11 19.06
C HIS A 25 15.02 -22.48 17.85
N ASN A 26 14.33 -21.65 17.05
CA ASN A 26 14.92 -20.95 15.92
C ASN A 26 15.54 -19.61 16.38
N VAL A 27 16.65 -19.71 17.11
CA VAL A 27 17.37 -18.57 17.69
C VAL A 27 17.83 -17.59 16.62
N ALA A 28 18.26 -18.08 15.45
CA ALA A 28 18.71 -17.24 14.34
C ALA A 28 17.60 -16.34 13.80
N ALA A 29 16.39 -16.91 13.58
CA ALA A 29 15.24 -16.13 13.13
C ALA A 29 14.80 -15.13 14.21
N LEU A 30 14.78 -15.55 15.48
CA LEU A 30 14.45 -14.67 16.60
C LEU A 30 15.38 -13.44 16.63
N GLN A 31 16.70 -13.66 16.57
CA GLN A 31 17.68 -12.57 16.57
C GLN A 31 17.52 -11.64 15.36
N LEU A 32 17.25 -12.20 14.17
CA LEU A 32 17.00 -11.39 12.97
C LEU A 32 15.79 -10.47 13.17
N TYR A 33 14.67 -10.98 13.68
CA TYR A 33 13.47 -10.16 13.87
C TYR A 33 13.66 -9.12 14.98
N LEU A 34 14.31 -9.48 16.09
CA LEU A 34 14.64 -8.52 17.14
C LEU A 34 15.57 -7.40 16.63
N GLY A 35 16.58 -7.75 15.83
CA GLY A 35 17.47 -6.78 15.19
C GLY A 35 16.76 -5.86 14.19
N GLU A 36 15.70 -6.34 13.54
CA GLU A 36 14.82 -5.56 12.67
C GLU A 36 13.79 -4.71 13.43
N GLY A 37 13.82 -4.71 14.77
CA GLY A 37 12.95 -3.88 15.62
C GLY A 37 11.60 -4.51 15.95
N PHE A 38 11.43 -5.82 15.79
CA PHE A 38 10.28 -6.53 16.34
C PHE A 38 10.40 -6.65 17.86
N GLN A 39 9.26 -6.66 18.54
CA GLN A 39 9.12 -6.82 19.97
C GLN A 39 8.47 -8.15 20.27
N LEU A 40 9.02 -8.89 21.25
CA LEU A 40 8.39 -10.09 21.79
C LEU A 40 7.13 -9.69 22.57
N VAL A 41 5.98 -10.23 22.19
CA VAL A 41 4.69 -9.98 22.85
C VAL A 41 4.38 -11.09 23.85
N ARG A 42 4.53 -12.35 23.43
CA ARG A 42 4.22 -13.52 24.25
C ARG A 42 5.00 -14.73 23.74
N THR A 43 5.17 -15.71 24.62
CA THR A 43 5.56 -17.08 24.24
C THR A 43 4.35 -17.97 24.39
N ASP A 44 3.88 -18.53 23.28
CA ASP A 44 2.74 -19.44 23.24
C ASP A 44 3.15 -20.83 23.73
N PRO A 45 2.28 -21.49 24.51
CA PRO A 45 2.58 -22.76 25.14
C PRO A 45 2.59 -23.93 24.15
N TRP A 46 3.40 -24.93 24.50
CA TRP A 46 3.72 -26.12 23.69
C TRP A 46 2.56 -27.07 23.36
N TRP A 47 1.41 -26.93 24.02
CA TRP A 47 0.23 -27.78 23.76
C TRP A 47 -0.55 -27.37 22.51
N TYR A 48 -0.17 -26.28 21.85
CA TYR A 48 -0.58 -26.05 20.46
C TYR A 48 0.22 -26.97 19.53
N VAL A 49 -0.47 -27.58 18.56
CA VAL A 49 -0.02 -28.67 17.65
C VAL A 49 1.28 -28.37 16.87
N MET A 50 1.82 -27.15 16.96
CA MET A 50 3.00 -26.67 16.21
C MET A 50 4.20 -26.27 17.09
N GLY A 51 4.27 -26.77 18.34
CA GLY A 51 5.39 -26.52 19.24
C GLY A 51 5.34 -25.14 19.93
N ARG A 52 6.35 -24.83 20.76
CA ARG A 52 6.45 -23.53 21.43
C ARG A 52 6.80 -22.45 20.41
N GLN A 53 6.06 -21.35 20.41
CA GLN A 53 6.27 -20.24 19.50
C GLN A 53 6.35 -18.92 20.26
N HIS A 54 7.18 -18.01 19.78
CA HIS A 54 7.22 -16.61 20.18
C HIS A 54 6.32 -15.82 19.22
N LEU A 55 5.38 -15.06 19.77
CA LEU A 55 4.62 -14.06 19.04
C LEU A 55 5.38 -12.74 19.08
N LEU A 56 5.77 -12.24 17.91
CA LEU A 56 6.45 -10.97 17.74
C LEU A 56 5.55 -9.97 17.02
N ARG A 57 5.71 -8.68 17.35
CA ARG A 57 5.05 -7.57 16.67
C ARG A 57 6.03 -6.47 16.29
N LYS A 58 5.76 -5.75 15.21
CA LYS A 58 6.46 -4.52 14.86
C LYS A 58 5.46 -3.47 14.36
N PRO A 59 5.46 -2.24 14.90
CA PRO A 59 4.65 -1.17 14.34
C PRO A 59 5.15 -0.82 12.93
N LEU A 60 4.21 -0.60 12.02
CA LEU A 60 4.46 -0.13 10.66
C LEU A 60 4.22 1.37 10.59
N PRO A 61 5.02 2.10 9.80
CA PRO A 61 4.76 3.51 9.58
C PRO A 61 3.42 3.68 8.85
N PRO A 62 2.64 4.71 9.20
CA PRO A 62 1.31 4.91 8.62
C PRO A 62 1.38 4.96 7.10
N ALA A 63 0.40 4.32 6.46
CA ALA A 63 0.23 4.44 5.02
C ALA A 63 0.15 5.92 4.65
N PRO A 64 0.78 6.35 3.53
CA PRO A 64 0.46 7.66 3.00
C PRO A 64 -1.06 7.66 2.82
N ARG A 65 -1.74 8.60 3.49
CA ARG A 65 -3.15 8.85 3.25
C ARG A 65 -3.25 9.02 1.74
N ARG A 66 -3.94 8.10 1.06
CA ARG A 66 -4.33 8.33 -0.33
C ARG A 66 -4.97 9.70 -0.27
N GLY A 67 -4.30 10.70 -0.85
CA GLY A 67 -4.81 12.06 -0.85
C GLY A 67 -6.28 11.94 -1.19
N SER A 68 -7.14 12.53 -0.38
CA SER A 68 -8.55 12.65 -0.70
C SER A 68 -8.58 13.09 -2.15
N ARG A 69 -8.87 12.16 -3.07
CA ARG A 69 -9.08 12.48 -4.46
C ARG A 69 -10.27 13.40 -4.35
N GLN A 70 -10.02 14.70 -4.49
CA GLN A 70 -11.11 15.64 -4.51
C GLN A 70 -12.07 15.09 -5.56
N PRO A 71 -13.36 14.90 -5.24
CA PRO A 71 -14.32 14.39 -6.21
C PRO A 71 -14.46 15.31 -7.45
N GLU A 72 -13.74 16.43 -7.50
CA GLU A 72 -13.84 17.46 -8.55
C GLU A 72 -13.06 17.21 -9.85
N GLN A 73 -12.32 16.11 -10.01
CA GLN A 73 -11.74 15.75 -11.32
C GLN A 73 -12.00 14.30 -11.70
N LEU A 74 -13.25 13.87 -11.57
CA LEU A 74 -13.86 12.99 -12.56
C LEU A 74 -14.56 13.90 -13.58
N GLN A 75 -13.77 14.66 -14.34
CA GLN A 75 -14.30 15.26 -15.55
C GLN A 75 -14.77 14.09 -16.41
N ARG A 76 -16.08 14.01 -16.65
CA ARG A 76 -16.63 13.14 -17.70
C ARG A 76 -15.91 13.56 -18.98
N VAL A 77 -14.83 12.85 -19.31
CA VAL A 77 -14.30 12.86 -20.66
C VAL A 77 -15.44 12.28 -21.48
N GLY A 78 -16.15 13.15 -22.19
CA GLY A 78 -17.35 12.79 -22.93
C GLY A 78 -16.99 11.72 -23.94
N GLY A 79 -17.24 10.46 -23.60
CA GLY A 79 -17.21 9.37 -24.56
C GLY A 79 -18.33 9.65 -25.55
N GLN A 80 -17.98 10.03 -26.78
CA GLN A 80 -18.95 10.01 -27.87
C GLN A 80 -19.31 8.55 -28.13
N THR A 81 -20.59 8.24 -28.09
CA THR A 81 -21.11 6.92 -28.43
C THR A 81 -20.94 6.72 -29.94
N GLY A 82 -19.91 5.99 -30.35
CA GLY A 82 -19.92 5.35 -31.66
C GLY A 82 -21.07 4.34 -31.71
N ALA A 83 -21.77 4.25 -32.85
CA ALA A 83 -22.99 3.45 -33.03
C ALA A 83 -22.85 1.96 -32.63
N ASP A 84 -21.62 1.45 -32.49
CA ASP A 84 -21.30 0.05 -32.22
C ASP A 84 -20.83 -0.24 -30.78
N GLY A 85 -20.98 0.70 -29.84
CA GLY A 85 -20.69 0.46 -28.42
C GLY A 85 -19.19 0.35 -28.07
N VAL A 86 -18.30 0.78 -28.96
CA VAL A 86 -16.86 0.85 -28.71
C VAL A 86 -16.50 2.18 -28.05
N PHE A 87 -15.89 2.10 -26.86
CA PHE A 87 -15.39 3.27 -26.13
C PHE A 87 -13.93 3.53 -26.50
N SER A 88 -13.66 4.66 -27.15
CA SER A 88 -12.29 5.16 -27.35
C SER A 88 -11.94 6.17 -26.27
N TRP A 89 -10.76 6.01 -25.67
CA TRP A 89 -10.18 6.97 -24.74
C TRP A 89 -8.98 7.62 -25.41
N SER A 90 -9.10 8.89 -25.78
CA SER A 90 -7.97 9.72 -26.18
C SER A 90 -7.59 10.62 -25.00
N LEU A 91 -6.35 10.51 -24.55
CA LEU A 91 -5.73 11.49 -23.67
C LEU A 91 -5.64 12.80 -24.45
N THR A 92 -6.43 13.79 -24.08
CA THR A 92 -6.19 15.15 -24.54
C THR A 92 -4.96 15.65 -23.80
N ASP A 93 -3.83 15.68 -24.48
CA ASP A 93 -2.66 16.38 -23.98
C ASP A 93 -3.02 17.87 -23.97
N GLU A 94 -3.30 18.43 -22.79
CA GLU A 94 -3.47 19.87 -22.58
C GLU A 94 -2.10 20.55 -22.69
N ALA A 95 -1.55 20.53 -23.90
CA ALA A 95 -0.36 21.26 -24.29
C ALA A 95 -0.59 21.84 -25.68
N THR A 96 -1.54 22.79 -25.80
CA THR A 96 -1.51 24.00 -26.65
C THR A 96 -2.93 24.48 -26.95
N ALA A 97 -3.51 25.30 -26.07
CA ALA A 97 -4.64 26.17 -26.43
C ALA A 97 -4.74 27.40 -25.53
N SER A 98 -3.61 28.09 -25.31
CA SER A 98 -3.63 29.49 -24.88
C SER A 98 -3.10 30.31 -26.05
N THR A 99 -4.01 30.87 -26.85
CA THR A 99 -4.05 32.28 -27.29
C THR A 99 -4.99 32.43 -28.49
N ASN A 100 -6.22 32.87 -28.22
CA ASN A 100 -6.98 33.76 -29.09
C ASN A 100 -7.64 34.76 -28.14
N SER A 101 -7.23 36.03 -28.16
CA SER A 101 -8.02 37.19 -28.65
C SER A 101 -7.82 38.30 -27.60
N THR A 102 -7.74 39.62 -27.81
CA THR A 102 -7.93 40.58 -28.91
C THR A 102 -7.55 41.95 -28.30
N GLN A 103 -6.90 42.86 -29.03
CA GLN A 103 -7.24 44.29 -28.92
C GLN A 103 -6.66 45.10 -30.08
N GLY A 104 -7.57 45.75 -30.81
CA GLY A 104 -7.26 46.83 -31.74
C GLY A 104 -7.05 48.15 -31.01
N GLY A 105 -6.35 49.04 -31.70
CA GLY A 105 -6.19 50.47 -31.48
C GLY A 105 -5.70 51.08 -32.77
#